data_AF-A0AAV7XKS2-F1
#
_entry.id   AF-A0AAV7XKS2-F1
#
_cell.length_a   1.000
_cell.length_b   1.000
_cell.length_c   1.000
_cell.angle_alpha   90.00
_cell.angle_beta   90.00
_cell.angle_gamma   90.00
#
_symmetry.space_group_name_H-M   'P 1'
#
loop_
_entity.id
_entity.type
_entity.pdbx_description
1 polymer ?
#
loop_
_entity_poly.entity_id
_entity_poly.type
_entity_poly.pdbx_seq_one_letter_code
_entity_poly.pdbx_strand_id
1 'polypeptide(L)'
;MVALWGEVCCLPCPSPCLTLSLSPSCPQRRVCGRYRVQADVSLPLLLLLEGRSGRLVTRAGRERLLADPRGLAFPWPARPLRQVLAAAALHGGHGLGQDLLLRPGEPGVIGVYFSAHWCPPCKAFTPQLVATYNAVRERGHNFEVVFVSSDR
;
A
#
# COMPACT_ATOMS: atom_id res chain seq x y z
N MET A 1 -11.57 35.67 -4.78
CA MET A 1 -10.65 35.88 -3.64
C MET A 1 -9.60 34.78 -3.71
N VAL A 2 -8.67 34.95 -4.65
CA VAL A 2 -7.24 35.30 -4.45
C VAL A 2 -6.45 34.16 -3.80
N ALA A 3 -5.44 33.73 -4.54
CA ALA A 3 -4.45 32.71 -4.25
C ALA A 3 -3.88 32.76 -2.84
N LEU A 4 -3.76 31.58 -2.21
CA LEU A 4 -2.81 31.31 -1.12
C LEU A 4 -2.02 30.05 -1.44
N TRP A 5 -1.43 29.99 -2.64
CA TRP A 5 -0.35 29.05 -2.99
C TRP A 5 0.75 29.79 -3.75
N GLY A 6 1.11 30.98 -3.26
CA GLY A 6 2.15 31.84 -3.84
C GLY A 6 3.49 31.79 -3.09
N GLU A 7 3.53 31.42 -1.81
CA GLU A 7 4.74 31.54 -0.98
C GLU A 7 4.84 30.44 0.08
N VAL A 8 4.90 29.18 -0.34
CA VAL A 8 5.44 28.09 0.52
C VAL A 8 6.72 27.51 -0.11
N CYS A 9 7.40 28.31 -0.91
CA CYS A 9 8.72 27.96 -1.44
C CYS A 9 9.77 28.46 -0.45
N CYS A 10 10.56 27.52 0.06
CA CYS A 10 11.83 27.75 0.75
C CYS A 10 11.74 28.08 2.25
N LEU A 11 11.08 27.23 3.05
CA LEU A 11 11.62 27.03 4.40
C LEU A 11 13.01 26.37 4.27
N PRO A 12 14.06 26.86 4.94
CA PRO A 12 15.38 26.24 4.92
C PRO A 12 15.26 24.80 5.38
N CYS A 13 15.68 23.86 4.53
CA CYS A 13 15.69 22.45 4.88
C CYS A 13 16.71 22.27 6.02
N PRO A 14 16.33 21.71 7.19
CA PRO A 14 17.30 21.41 8.23
C PRO A 14 18.29 20.40 7.65
N SER A 15 19.57 20.78 7.60
CA SER A 15 20.70 19.95 7.17
C SER A 15 20.64 18.56 7.83
N PRO A 16 21.03 17.47 7.13
CA PRO A 16 21.83 17.39 5.91
C PRO A 16 21.05 16.87 4.67
N CYS A 17 20.00 17.57 4.23
CA CYS A 17 19.22 17.14 3.05
C CYS A 17 19.61 17.88 1.75
N LEU A 18 19.63 17.16 0.63
CA LEU A 18 19.71 17.75 -0.70
C LEU A 18 18.36 18.35 -1.10
N THR A 19 18.37 19.54 -1.72
CA THR A 19 17.16 20.21 -2.21
C THR A 19 17.04 20.08 -3.73
N LEU A 20 15.82 19.85 -4.23
CA LEU A 20 15.52 19.95 -5.65
C LEU A 20 15.29 21.42 -6.01
N SER A 21 16.16 21.99 -6.85
CA SER A 21 15.96 23.36 -7.35
C SER A 21 14.69 23.46 -8.20
N LEU A 22 13.79 24.36 -7.82
CA LEU A 22 12.49 24.55 -8.47
C LEU A 22 12.66 25.47 -9.70
N SER A 23 12.91 24.89 -10.87
CA SER A 23 12.83 25.58 -12.17
C SER A 23 11.37 25.64 -12.67
N PRO A 24 10.94 26.69 -13.40
CA PRO A 24 9.54 26.92 -13.83
C PRO A 24 8.91 25.82 -14.71
N SER A 25 9.70 24.90 -15.25
CA SER A 25 9.19 23.68 -15.92
C SER A 25 8.87 22.58 -14.91
N CYS A 26 7.99 22.89 -13.95
CA CYS A 26 7.61 22.17 -12.72
C CYS A 26 7.97 20.65 -12.69
N PRO A 27 9.20 20.29 -12.25
CA PRO A 27 9.62 18.90 -12.06
C PRO A 27 8.79 18.17 -10.99
N GLN A 28 8.17 18.92 -10.08
CA GLN A 28 7.32 18.43 -9.01
C GLN A 28 6.10 17.67 -9.53
N ARG A 29 5.48 18.10 -10.65
CA ARG A 29 4.39 17.35 -11.29
C ARG A 29 4.85 15.99 -11.82
N ARG A 30 6.08 15.90 -12.34
CA ARG A 30 6.64 14.64 -12.85
C ARG A 30 6.97 13.67 -11.72
N VAL A 31 7.51 14.15 -10.60
CA VAL A 31 7.79 13.34 -9.42
C VAL A 31 6.50 12.89 -8.73
N CYS A 32 5.56 13.81 -8.46
CA CYS A 32 4.26 13.48 -7.87
C CYS A 32 3.46 12.52 -8.76
N GLY A 33 3.46 12.74 -10.09
CA GLY A 33 2.81 11.85 -11.04
C GLY A 33 3.44 10.46 -11.10
N ARG A 34 4.78 10.38 -11.20
CA ARG A 34 5.52 9.11 -11.27
C ARG A 34 5.30 8.24 -10.03
N TYR A 35 5.28 8.87 -8.86
CA TYR A 35 5.05 8.17 -7.61
C TYR A 35 3.60 8.24 -7.14
N ARG A 36 2.62 8.60 -7.98
CA ARG A 36 1.18 8.63 -7.62
C ARG A 36 0.92 9.30 -6.26
N VAL A 37 1.58 10.41 -5.99
CA VAL A 37 1.26 11.26 -4.83
C VAL A 37 0.00 12.03 -5.20
N GLN A 38 -1.11 11.73 -4.54
CA GLN A 38 -2.37 12.44 -4.77
C GLN A 38 -2.36 13.81 -4.07
N ALA A 39 -3.18 14.73 -4.58
CA ALA A 39 -3.24 16.11 -4.09
C ALA A 39 -3.81 16.25 -2.67
N ASP A 40 -4.49 15.21 -2.17
CA ASP A 40 -5.09 15.09 -0.84
C ASP A 40 -4.15 14.47 0.21
N VAL A 41 -2.89 14.17 -0.15
CA VAL A 41 -1.91 13.69 0.82
C VAL A 41 -1.60 14.80 1.82
N SER A 42 -1.95 14.57 3.09
CA SER A 42 -1.63 15.50 4.18
C SER A 42 -0.11 15.63 4.33
N LEU A 43 0.42 16.85 4.15
CA LEU A 43 1.82 17.13 4.45
C LEU A 43 2.08 17.07 5.97
N PRO A 44 3.30 16.72 6.41
CA PRO A 44 4.43 16.26 5.60
C PRO A 44 4.25 14.84 4.99
N LEU A 45 4.84 14.60 3.81
CA LEU A 45 4.94 13.27 3.16
C LEU A 45 6.42 12.88 3.04
N LEU A 46 6.75 11.64 3.41
CA LEU A 46 8.08 11.07 3.22
C LEU A 46 7.95 9.75 2.44
N LEU A 47 8.44 9.74 1.20
CA LEU A 47 8.60 8.55 0.38
C LEU A 47 10.03 8.03 0.51
N LEU A 48 10.20 6.73 0.76
CA LEU A 48 11.51 6.09 0.69
C LEU A 48 11.65 5.35 -0.63
N LEU A 49 12.71 5.66 -1.36
CA LEU A 49 13.05 5.06 -2.66
C LEU A 49 14.44 4.43 -2.56
N GLU A 50 14.64 3.33 -3.29
CA GLU A 50 15.97 2.76 -3.49
C GLU A 50 16.74 3.64 -4.50
N GLY A 51 17.97 4.02 -4.15
CA GLY A 51 18.69 5.11 -4.83
C GLY A 51 19.16 4.82 -6.26
N ARG A 52 19.32 3.54 -6.64
CA ARG A 52 19.88 3.16 -7.96
C ARG A 52 18.79 2.98 -9.01
N SER A 53 17.67 2.36 -8.62
CA SER A 53 16.54 1.99 -9.46
C SER A 53 15.39 2.98 -9.37
N GLY A 54 15.32 3.77 -8.29
CA GLY A 54 14.16 4.58 -7.97
C GLY A 54 12.94 3.75 -7.55
N ARG A 55 13.12 2.47 -7.20
CA ARG A 55 12.03 1.60 -6.75
C ARG A 55 11.50 2.09 -5.41
N LEU A 56 10.18 2.15 -5.28
CA LEU A 56 9.51 2.52 -4.04
C LEU A 56 9.75 1.46 -2.95
N VAL A 57 10.31 1.89 -1.81
CA VAL A 57 10.48 1.09 -0.59
C VAL A 57 9.22 1.20 0.28
N THR A 58 8.77 2.43 0.57
CA THR A 58 7.53 2.67 1.32
C THR A 58 6.95 4.07 1.05
N ARG A 59 5.62 4.18 1.10
CA ARG A 59 4.88 5.47 1.07
C ARG A 59 4.57 6.01 2.46
N ALA A 60 4.65 5.14 3.47
CA ALA A 60 4.32 5.46 4.86
C ALA A 60 5.54 5.96 5.65
N GLY A 61 6.54 6.55 4.98
CA GLY A 61 7.81 6.90 5.61
C GLY A 61 7.65 7.83 6.82
N ARG A 62 6.70 8.77 6.77
CA ARG A 62 6.39 9.67 7.89
C ARG A 62 5.89 8.90 9.11
N GLU A 63 4.86 8.08 8.94
CA GLU A 63 4.27 7.32 10.04
C GLU A 63 5.30 6.38 10.67
N ARG A 64 6.14 5.77 9.83
CA ARG A 64 7.20 4.86 10.29
C ARG A 64 8.32 5.57 11.04
N LEU A 65 8.73 6.74 10.57
CA LEU A 65 9.70 7.57 11.27
C LEU A 65 9.18 7.98 12.65
N LEU A 66 7.92 8.39 12.74
CA LEU A 66 7.28 8.74 14.02
C LEU A 66 7.17 7.53 14.97
N ALA A 67 6.92 6.34 14.42
CA ALA A 67 6.84 5.10 15.21
C ALA A 67 8.21 4.51 15.60
N ASP A 68 9.28 4.85 14.89
CA ASP A 68 10.65 4.37 15.11
C ASP A 68 11.65 5.54 15.03
N PRO A 69 11.66 6.44 16.04
CA PRO A 69 12.48 7.65 16.02
C PRO A 69 13.99 7.37 16.06
N ARG A 70 14.38 6.16 16.49
CA ARG A 70 15.77 5.70 16.48
C ARG A 70 16.17 5.00 15.19
N GLY A 71 15.23 4.77 14.27
CA GLY A 71 15.49 4.15 12.97
C GLY A 71 15.97 2.70 13.04
N LEU A 72 15.65 1.96 14.10
CA LEU A 72 16.11 0.58 14.30
C LEU A 72 15.55 -0.40 13.25
N ALA A 73 14.40 -0.07 12.66
CA ALA A 73 13.73 -0.84 11.61
C ALA A 73 13.86 -0.19 10.21
N PHE A 74 14.68 0.86 10.06
CA PHE A 74 14.96 1.48 8.77
C PHE A 74 15.58 0.44 7.80
N PRO A 75 15.18 0.38 6.51
CA PRO A 75 14.45 1.37 5.70
C PRO A 75 12.91 1.26 5.72
N TRP A 76 12.33 0.68 6.77
CA TRP A 76 10.88 0.51 6.96
C TRP A 76 10.16 -0.01 5.71
N PRO A 77 10.57 -1.18 5.18
CA PRO A 77 9.89 -1.76 4.03
C PRO A 77 8.41 -1.94 4.34
N ALA A 78 7.59 -1.95 3.28
CA ALA A 78 6.20 -2.38 3.40
C ALA A 78 6.14 -3.71 4.18
N ARG A 79 5.25 -3.79 5.17
CA ARG A 79 5.08 -5.03 5.93
C ARG A 79 4.71 -6.12 4.92
N PRO A 80 5.41 -7.26 4.91
CA PRO A 80 5.05 -8.33 4.00
C PRO A 80 3.62 -8.76 4.29
N LEU A 81 2.87 -9.11 3.24
CA LEU A 81 1.46 -9.44 3.34
C LEU A 81 1.19 -10.48 4.45
N ARG A 82 2.05 -11.50 4.58
CA ARG A 82 1.99 -12.51 5.66
C ARG A 82 1.93 -11.91 7.06
N GLN A 83 2.67 -10.83 7.32
CA GLN A 83 2.75 -10.22 8.65
C GLN A 83 1.55 -9.32 8.92
N VAL A 84 1.02 -8.67 7.86
CA VAL A 84 -0.24 -7.93 7.95
C VAL A 84 -1.39 -8.88 8.23
N LEU A 85 -1.44 -9.99 7.48
CA LEU A 85 -2.49 -11.00 7.62
C LEU A 85 -2.37 -11.79 8.93
N ALA A 86 -1.16 -12.11 9.40
CA ALA A 86 -0.96 -12.79 10.69
C ALA A 86 -1.35 -11.91 11.89
N ALA A 87 -1.23 -10.58 11.77
CA ALA A 87 -1.67 -9.65 12.79
C ALA A 87 -3.20 -9.43 12.76
N ALA A 88 -3.86 -9.69 11.63
CA ALA A 88 -5.31 -9.66 11.53
C ALA A 88 -5.88 -11.01 12.00
N ALA A 89 -6.83 -11.01 12.93
CA ALA A 89 -7.51 -12.23 13.32
C ALA A 89 -8.36 -12.75 12.13
N LEU A 90 -7.79 -13.64 11.33
CA LEU A 90 -8.48 -14.29 10.22
C LEU A 90 -9.49 -15.29 10.77
N HIS A 91 -10.77 -15.10 10.42
CA HIS A 91 -11.86 -15.98 10.85
C HIS A 91 -12.38 -16.78 9.65
N GLY A 92 -12.63 -18.06 9.86
CA GLY A 92 -13.16 -18.95 8.83
C GLY A 92 -12.15 -19.34 7.74
N GLY A 93 -12.62 -20.13 6.78
CA GLY A 93 -11.82 -20.72 5.70
C GLY A 93 -11.63 -22.23 5.85
N HIS A 94 -11.24 -22.90 4.76
CA HIS A 94 -11.07 -24.37 4.71
C HIS A 94 -9.75 -24.86 5.37
N GLY A 95 -9.18 -24.12 6.33
CA GLY A 95 -7.86 -24.39 6.93
C GLY A 95 -6.66 -24.13 6.00
N LEU A 96 -6.85 -24.25 4.68
CA LEU A 96 -5.81 -24.03 3.65
C LEU A 96 -5.28 -22.59 3.59
N GLY A 97 -6.12 -21.58 3.87
CA GLY A 97 -5.68 -20.18 3.89
C GLY A 97 -4.67 -19.87 5.00
N GLN A 98 -4.81 -20.51 6.17
CA GLN A 98 -3.83 -20.40 7.25
C GLN A 98 -2.57 -21.22 6.93
N ASP A 99 -2.71 -22.40 6.34
CA ASP A 99 -1.57 -23.21 5.91
C ASP A 99 -0.73 -22.55 4.80
N LEU A 100 -1.33 -21.91 3.79
CA LEU A 100 -0.62 -21.15 2.75
C LEU A 100 0.07 -19.89 3.28
N LEU A 101 -0.48 -19.28 4.35
CA LEU A 101 0.08 -18.07 4.97
C LEU A 101 1.14 -18.37 6.03
N LEU A 102 1.06 -19.51 6.72
CA LEU A 102 1.88 -19.86 7.88
C LEU A 102 2.87 -21.00 7.60
N ARG A 103 2.62 -21.90 6.63
CA ARG A 103 3.53 -23.00 6.29
C ARG A 103 4.33 -22.67 5.02
N PRO A 104 5.65 -22.41 5.14
CA PRO A 104 6.51 -22.28 3.98
C PRO A 104 6.66 -23.65 3.30
N GLY A 105 6.18 -23.79 2.06
CA GLY A 105 6.36 -25.06 1.33
C GLY A 105 5.64 -25.14 -0.02
N GLU A 106 4.44 -24.57 -0.16
CA GLU A 106 3.65 -24.72 -1.38
C GLU A 106 3.43 -23.35 -2.09
N PRO A 107 3.75 -23.21 -3.39
CA PRO A 107 3.45 -22.00 -4.13
C PRO A 107 1.93 -21.86 -4.28
N GLY A 108 1.36 -20.88 -3.59
CA GLY A 108 -0.05 -20.52 -3.71
C GLY A 108 -0.24 -19.03 -3.98
N VAL A 109 -1.37 -18.70 -4.59
CA VAL A 109 -1.76 -17.33 -4.91
C VAL A 109 -2.78 -16.87 -3.88
N ILE A 110 -2.57 -15.66 -3.33
CA ILE A 110 -3.47 -15.07 -2.33
C ILE A 110 -4.03 -13.77 -2.89
N GLY A 111 -5.34 -13.71 -3.06
CA GLY A 111 -6.07 -12.49 -3.39
C GLY A 111 -6.55 -11.80 -2.11
N VAL A 112 -6.40 -10.48 -2.01
CA VAL A 112 -7.03 -9.68 -0.95
C VAL A 112 -8.17 -8.91 -1.58
N TYR A 113 -9.41 -9.22 -1.19
CA TYR A 113 -10.61 -8.62 -1.75
C TYR A 113 -11.26 -7.66 -0.75
N PHE A 114 -11.13 -6.36 -1.02
CA PHE A 114 -11.81 -5.30 -0.26
C PHE A 114 -13.20 -5.08 -0.83
N SER A 115 -14.22 -5.18 0.01
CA SER A 115 -15.61 -5.05 -0.41
C SER A 115 -16.48 -4.50 0.71
N ALA A 116 -17.61 -3.92 0.35
CA ALA A 116 -18.60 -3.47 1.32
C ALA A 116 -20.00 -3.82 0.84
N HIS A 117 -20.90 -4.13 1.78
CA HIS A 117 -22.25 -4.54 1.43
C HIS A 117 -23.04 -3.38 0.82
N TRP A 118 -22.72 -2.14 1.16
CA TRP A 118 -23.36 -0.95 0.59
C TRP A 118 -22.89 -0.61 -0.84
N CYS A 119 -21.84 -1.24 -1.37
CA CYS A 119 -21.19 -0.85 -2.62
C CYS A 119 -21.79 -1.58 -3.85
N PRO A 120 -22.53 -0.90 -4.76
CA PRO A 120 -23.17 -1.54 -5.92
C PRO A 120 -22.23 -2.31 -6.87
N PRO A 121 -21.04 -1.79 -7.27
CA PRO A 121 -20.13 -2.56 -8.12
C PRO A 121 -19.57 -3.79 -7.41
N CYS A 122 -19.42 -3.76 -6.09
CA CYS A 122 -19.01 -4.94 -5.32
C CYS A 122 -20.07 -6.04 -5.35
N LYS A 123 -21.36 -5.69 -5.26
CA LYS A 123 -22.46 -6.66 -5.36
C LYS A 123 -22.49 -7.37 -6.71
N ALA A 124 -22.19 -6.66 -7.79
CA ALA A 124 -22.12 -7.24 -9.14
C ALA A 124 -20.89 -8.14 -9.34
N PHE A 125 -19.75 -7.77 -8.76
CA PHE A 125 -18.49 -8.49 -8.94
C PHE A 125 -18.36 -9.75 -8.07
N THR A 126 -18.84 -9.69 -6.82
CA THR A 126 -18.74 -10.80 -5.84
C THR A 126 -19.22 -12.16 -6.39
N PRO A 127 -20.39 -12.28 -7.06
CA PRO A 127 -20.83 -13.59 -7.59
C PRO A 127 -19.88 -14.14 -8.67
N GLN A 128 -19.30 -13.27 -9.52
CA GLN A 128 -18.33 -13.71 -10.54
C GLN A 128 -17.02 -14.17 -9.90
N LEU A 129 -16.57 -13.47 -8.86
CA LEU A 129 -15.39 -13.86 -8.09
C LEU A 129 -15.57 -15.25 -7.46
N VAL A 130 -16.71 -15.50 -6.81
CA VAL A 130 -17.01 -16.79 -6.17
C VAL A 130 -17.05 -17.94 -7.19
N ALA A 131 -17.73 -17.74 -8.32
CA ALA A 131 -17.80 -18.74 -9.38
C ALA A 131 -16.39 -19.10 -9.93
N THR A 132 -15.58 -18.07 -10.18
CA THR A 132 -14.21 -18.26 -10.69
C THR A 132 -13.31 -18.91 -9.64
N TYR A 133 -13.41 -18.49 -8.38
CA TYR A 133 -12.66 -19.05 -7.26
C TYR A 133 -12.91 -20.56 -7.12
N ASN A 134 -14.18 -20.98 -7.15
CA ASN A 134 -14.55 -22.39 -7.08
C ASN A 134 -13.97 -23.18 -8.27
N ALA A 135 -14.14 -22.67 -9.49
CA ALA A 135 -13.61 -23.32 -10.70
C ALA A 135 -12.08 -23.44 -10.71
N VAL A 136 -11.35 -22.44 -10.17
CA VAL A 136 -9.89 -22.48 -10.03
C VAL A 136 -9.47 -23.53 -9.01
N ARG A 137 -10.20 -23.67 -7.90
CA ARG A 137 -9.91 -24.68 -6.88
C ARG A 137 -10.24 -26.09 -7.33
N GLU A 138 -11.33 -26.29 -8.07
CA GLU A 138 -11.68 -27.58 -8.67
C GLU A 138 -10.60 -28.09 -9.64
N ARG A 139 -9.87 -27.17 -10.28
CA ARG A 139 -8.72 -27.50 -11.15
C ARG A 139 -7.44 -27.83 -10.36
N GLY A 140 -7.49 -27.82 -9.03
CA GLY A 140 -6.35 -28.14 -8.17
C GLY A 140 -5.37 -26.98 -7.96
N HIS A 141 -5.73 -25.75 -8.30
CA HIS A 141 -4.87 -24.60 -8.03
C HIS A 141 -5.00 -24.13 -6.57
N ASN A 142 -3.85 -23.89 -5.95
CA ASN A 142 -3.74 -23.31 -4.62
C ASN A 142 -4.02 -21.79 -4.67
N PHE A 143 -5.29 -21.42 -4.79
CA PHE A 143 -5.76 -20.03 -4.78
C PHE A 143 -6.68 -19.78 -3.59
N GLU A 144 -6.33 -18.79 -2.77
CA GLU A 144 -7.14 -18.36 -1.61
C GLU A 144 -7.47 -16.87 -1.69
N VAL A 145 -8.67 -16.49 -1.25
CA VAL A 145 -9.11 -15.09 -1.20
C VAL A 145 -9.39 -14.68 0.25
N VAL A 146 -8.67 -13.66 0.72
CA VAL A 146 -8.93 -12.99 2.00
C VAL A 146 -9.91 -11.85 1.77
N PHE A 147 -11.12 -11.98 2.31
CA PHE A 147 -12.14 -10.95 2.28
C PHE A 147 -11.90 -9.89 3.36
N VAL A 148 -11.87 -8.62 2.98
CA VAL A 148 -11.76 -7.47 3.89
C VAL A 148 -13.03 -6.65 3.76
N SER A 149 -13.85 -6.66 4.80
CA SER A 149 -15.08 -5.85 4.87
C SER A 149 -14.75 -4.39 5.13
N SER A 150 -15.33 -3.50 4.32
CA SER A 150 -15.40 -2.06 4.55
C SER A 150 -16.85 -1.61 4.85
N ASP A 151 -17.70 -2.55 5.26
CA ASP A 151 -18.99 -2.21 5.87
C ASP A 151 -18.75 -1.45 7.18
N ARG A 152 -19.58 -0.46 7.48
CA ARG A 152 -19.33 0.51 8.54
C ARG A 152 -20.11 0.19 9.81
#